data_AF-A0A7S3FFL3-F1
#
_entry.id   AF-A0A7S3FFL3-F1
#
_cell.length_a   1.000
_cell.length_b   1.000
_cell.length_c   1.000
_cell.angle_alpha   90.00
_cell.angle_beta   90.00
_cell.angle_gamma   90.00
#
_symmetry.space_group_name_H-M   'P 1'
#
loop_
_entity.id
_entity.type
_entity.pdbx_description
1 polymer ?
#
loop_
_entity_poly.entity_id
_entity_poly.type
_entity_poly.pdbx_seq_one_letter_code
_entity_poly.pdbx_strand_id
1 'polypeptide(L)'
;VSVGVNGGSAPPGVPHNTAFLWRDEASGEQMYAMWHPGGYGGQQTGGLYPYVSYAGDCVVTPGWETALCFAWRGDNAGPAEPEEVKADFATLRSEFPGADVFASTFDAFVAELAVAPLDLPVVTEEVGDSWIMGVQSDAHKTMEYRALQ
;
A
#
# COMPACT_ATOMS: atom_id res chain seq x y z
N VAL A 1 -3.01 -7.35 -3.82
CA VAL A 1 -2.41 -7.06 -2.50
C VAL A 1 -1.94 -5.61 -2.47
N SER A 2 -2.09 -4.95 -1.33
CA SER A 2 -1.43 -3.66 -1.04
C SER A 2 -0.60 -3.85 0.22
N VAL A 3 0.63 -3.36 0.21
CA VAL A 3 1.59 -3.53 1.31
C VAL A 3 2.27 -2.21 1.60
N GLY A 4 2.29 -1.83 2.87
CA GLY A 4 3.11 -0.72 3.36
C GLY A 4 4.42 -1.18 3.94
N VAL A 5 5.46 -0.37 3.77
CA VAL A 5 6.81 -0.62 4.27
C VAL A 5 7.10 0.34 5.40
N ASN A 6 7.55 -0.17 6.54
CA ASN A 6 7.91 0.68 7.67
C ASN A 6 8.98 1.71 7.28
N GLY A 7 8.82 2.98 7.67
CA GLY A 7 9.80 4.03 7.39
C GLY A 7 11.17 3.85 8.03
N GLY A 8 11.31 2.93 9.00
CA GLY A 8 12.58 2.51 9.58
C GLY A 8 13.34 1.45 8.76
N SER A 9 12.78 0.99 7.64
CA SER A 9 13.38 0.02 6.72
C SER A 9 13.52 0.59 5.31
N ALA A 10 14.45 0.03 4.53
CA ALA A 10 14.50 0.30 3.10
C ALA A 10 13.35 -0.45 2.40
N PRO A 11 12.55 0.22 1.54
CA PRO A 11 11.49 -0.46 0.81
C PRO A 11 12.06 -1.47 -0.20
N PRO A 12 11.35 -2.58 -0.47
CA PRO A 12 11.75 -3.54 -1.50
C PRO A 12 11.89 -2.89 -2.89
N GLY A 13 12.74 -3.46 -3.74
CA GLY A 13 13.06 -2.94 -5.08
C GLY A 13 11.98 -3.17 -6.15
N VAL A 14 10.72 -2.91 -5.81
CA VAL A 14 9.55 -3.05 -6.71
C VAL A 14 9.01 -1.67 -7.11
N PRO A 15 8.08 -1.56 -8.08
CA PRO A 15 7.38 -0.31 -8.34
C PRO A 15 6.65 0.19 -7.07
N HIS A 16 6.83 1.47 -6.75
CA HIS A 16 6.21 2.11 -5.58
C HIS A 16 5.10 3.05 -6.00
N ASN A 17 4.03 3.12 -5.19
CA ASN A 17 2.90 4.04 -5.40
C ASN A 17 2.30 3.96 -6.82
N THR A 18 2.36 2.76 -7.42
CA THR A 18 1.80 2.42 -8.72
C THR A 18 1.43 0.93 -8.72
N ALA A 19 0.44 0.55 -9.52
CA ALA A 19 0.06 -0.86 -9.64
C ALA A 19 1.05 -1.63 -10.53
N PHE A 20 1.30 -2.89 -10.18
CA PHE A 20 2.06 -3.83 -10.98
C PHE A 20 1.48 -5.25 -10.86
N LEU A 21 1.90 -6.16 -11.74
CA LEU A 21 1.58 -7.58 -11.63
C LEU A 21 2.72 -8.30 -10.93
N TRP A 22 2.41 -9.00 -9.84
CA TRP A 22 3.31 -9.96 -9.22
C TRP A 22 2.95 -11.36 -9.71
N ARG A 23 3.88 -12.03 -10.38
CA ARG A 23 3.63 -13.29 -11.06
C ARG A 23 4.55 -14.38 -10.52
N ASP A 24 3.97 -15.51 -10.17
CA ASP A 24 4.72 -16.74 -9.93
C ASP A 24 5.02 -17.44 -11.26
N GLU A 25 6.29 -17.58 -11.61
CA GLU A 25 6.70 -18.22 -12.87
C GLU A 25 6.40 -19.73 -12.89
N ALA A 26 6.37 -20.38 -11.73
CA ALA A 26 6.19 -21.83 -11.65
C ALA A 26 4.75 -22.25 -11.99
N SER A 27 3.75 -21.55 -11.45
CA SER A 27 2.33 -21.80 -11.73
C SER A 27 1.77 -20.96 -12.87
N GLY A 28 2.39 -19.82 -13.18
CA GLY A 28 1.85 -18.81 -14.11
C GLY A 28 0.75 -17.94 -13.49
N GLU A 29 0.41 -18.15 -12.22
CA GLU A 29 -0.55 -17.32 -11.49
C GLU A 29 0.01 -15.92 -11.24
N GLN A 30 -0.88 -14.93 -11.22
CA GLN A 30 -0.49 -13.55 -11.00
C GLN A 30 -1.53 -12.77 -10.20
N MET A 31 -1.07 -11.72 -9.54
CA MET A 31 -1.92 -10.84 -8.75
C MET A 31 -1.52 -9.38 -8.93
N TYR A 32 -2.51 -8.49 -8.83
CA TYR A 32 -2.25 -7.05 -8.73
C TYR A 32 -1.59 -6.74 -7.39
N ALA A 33 -0.51 -5.97 -7.43
CA ALA A 33 0.28 -5.57 -6.28
C ALA A 33 0.51 -4.06 -6.27
N MET A 34 0.57 -3.49 -5.06
CA MET A 34 0.77 -2.07 -4.78
C MET A 34 1.65 -1.96 -3.53
N TRP A 35 2.77 -1.24 -3.62
CA TRP A 35 3.72 -1.08 -2.51
C TRP A 35 3.88 0.38 -2.11
N HIS A 36 3.81 0.65 -0.80
CA HIS A 36 3.85 1.98 -0.22
C HIS A 36 5.12 2.15 0.62
N PRO A 37 6.10 2.96 0.20
CA PRO A 37 7.31 3.19 0.96
C PRO A 37 7.05 4.18 2.12
N GLY A 38 7.60 3.90 3.30
CA GLY A 38 7.57 4.84 4.42
C GLY A 38 6.31 4.81 5.29
N GLY A 39 5.39 3.88 5.01
CA GLY A 39 4.19 3.63 5.76
C GLY A 39 3.26 2.77 4.92
N TYR A 40 1.97 2.85 5.23
CA TYR A 40 0.94 2.20 4.45
C TYR A 40 -0.01 3.22 3.80
N GLY A 41 0.12 4.51 4.10
CA GLY A 41 -0.82 5.51 3.62
C GLY A 41 -0.81 6.77 4.47
N GLY A 42 -0.60 7.92 3.84
CA GLY A 42 -0.74 9.25 4.44
C GLY A 42 0.55 9.81 5.05
N GLN A 43 0.62 11.14 5.16
CA GLN A 43 1.79 11.85 5.69
C GLN A 43 1.67 12.05 7.20
N GLN A 44 2.73 11.76 7.96
CA GLN A 44 2.86 12.23 9.34
C GLN A 44 3.08 13.75 9.36
N THR A 45 2.11 14.52 9.85
CA THR A 45 2.21 16.00 9.88
C THR A 45 2.88 16.55 11.15
N GLY A 46 3.85 15.83 11.73
CA GLY A 46 4.68 16.33 12.83
C GLY A 46 4.23 16.00 14.26
N GLY A 47 3.41 14.96 14.45
CA GLY A 47 3.05 14.40 15.75
C GLY A 47 2.82 12.89 15.69
N LEU A 48 2.55 12.24 16.84
CA LEU A 48 2.12 10.81 16.86
C LEU A 48 0.83 10.60 16.04
N TYR A 49 0.00 11.65 15.92
CA TYR A 49 -1.25 11.76 15.15
C TYR A 49 -1.43 13.24 14.76
N PRO A 50 -2.02 13.61 13.60
CA PRO A 50 -2.73 12.79 12.61
C PRO A 50 -1.92 12.46 11.33
N TYR A 51 -2.37 11.41 10.64
CA TYR A 51 -1.99 11.11 9.25
C TYR A 51 -3.00 11.80 8.33
N VAL A 52 -2.53 12.43 7.26
CA VAL A 52 -3.40 13.03 6.24
C VAL A 52 -3.07 12.41 4.89
N SER A 53 -4.10 11.97 4.15
CA SER A 53 -3.93 11.49 2.78
C SER A 53 -3.37 12.59 1.88
N TYR A 54 -2.37 12.26 1.07
CA TYR A 54 -1.80 13.17 0.09
C TYR A 54 -1.42 12.41 -1.18
N ALA A 55 -1.40 13.12 -2.30
CA ALA A 55 -1.22 12.60 -3.65
C ALA A 55 0.07 11.80 -3.84
N GLY A 56 1.14 12.18 -3.14
CA GLY A 56 2.45 11.53 -3.25
C GLY A 56 2.50 10.10 -2.73
N ASP A 57 1.51 9.67 -1.95
CA ASP A 57 1.41 8.32 -1.40
C ASP A 57 0.22 7.52 -1.96
N CYS A 58 -0.52 8.11 -2.90
CA CYS A 58 -1.57 7.39 -3.62
C CYS A 58 -0.97 6.45 -4.67
N VAL A 59 -1.66 5.36 -4.98
CA VAL A 59 -1.38 4.55 -6.17
C VAL A 59 -1.83 5.32 -7.40
N VAL A 60 -0.87 5.74 -8.22
CA VAL A 60 -1.11 6.40 -9.50
C VAL A 60 -0.41 5.61 -10.60
N THR A 61 -1.19 4.95 -11.45
CA THR A 61 -0.65 4.14 -12.54
C THR A 61 -0.51 4.98 -13.82
N PRO A 62 0.69 5.04 -14.45
CA PRO A 62 0.88 5.80 -15.68
C PRO A 62 -0.10 5.39 -16.79
N GLY A 63 -0.71 6.37 -17.45
CA GLY A 63 -1.69 6.14 -18.51
C GLY A 63 -3.10 5.81 -18.01
N TRP A 64 -3.36 5.93 -16.71
CA TRP A 64 -4.69 5.74 -16.13
C TRP A 64 -5.15 7.00 -15.39
N GLU A 65 -6.45 7.28 -15.46
CA GLU A 65 -7.07 8.48 -14.85
C GLU A 65 -7.58 8.23 -13.42
N THR A 66 -7.44 6.99 -12.92
CA THR A 66 -7.91 6.58 -11.60
C THR A 66 -6.74 6.44 -10.64
N ALA A 67 -6.88 7.01 -9.44
CA ALA A 67 -5.91 6.89 -8.36
C ALA A 67 -6.56 6.28 -7.11
N LEU A 68 -5.79 5.51 -6.34
CA LEU A 68 -6.19 4.99 -5.03
C LEU A 68 -5.40 5.70 -3.93
N CYS A 69 -6.09 6.45 -3.09
CA CYS A 69 -5.52 7.14 -1.94
C CYS A 69 -5.99 6.51 -0.63
N PHE A 70 -5.14 6.55 0.39
CA PHE A 70 -5.36 5.86 1.66
C PHE A 70 -5.65 6.87 2.77
N ALA A 71 -6.84 6.76 3.35
CA ALA A 71 -7.27 7.51 4.54
C ALA A 71 -7.07 6.64 5.79
N TRP A 72 -5.81 6.34 6.10
CA TRP A 72 -5.44 5.47 7.22
C TRP A 72 -4.90 6.28 8.40
N ARG A 73 -5.19 5.82 9.62
CA ARG A 73 -4.52 6.27 10.84
C ARG A 73 -3.41 5.30 11.20
N GLY A 74 -2.46 5.79 12.00
CA GLY A 74 -1.35 4.98 12.48
C GLY A 74 -1.77 3.78 13.32
N ASP A 75 -0.83 2.87 13.55
CA ASP A 75 -1.09 1.61 14.24
C ASP A 75 -1.67 1.87 15.63
N ASN A 76 -2.76 1.16 15.96
CA ASN A 76 -3.44 1.26 17.25
C ASN A 76 -4.04 2.65 17.57
N ALA A 77 -4.18 3.54 16.59
CA ALA A 77 -4.78 4.87 16.77
C ALA A 77 -6.29 4.87 16.99
N GLY A 78 -6.96 3.77 16.59
CA GLY A 78 -8.40 3.71 16.45
C GLY A 78 -8.90 4.30 15.12
N PRO A 79 -10.23 4.38 14.92
CA PRO A 79 -10.81 4.94 13.71
C PRO A 79 -10.52 6.44 13.56
N ALA A 80 -10.68 6.96 12.34
CA ALA A 80 -10.61 8.39 12.10
C ALA A 80 -11.81 9.15 12.65
N GLU A 81 -11.54 10.32 13.20
CA GLU A 81 -12.56 11.29 13.56
C GLU A 81 -13.16 11.93 12.29
N PRO A 82 -14.43 12.36 12.30
CA PRO A 82 -15.07 12.96 11.13
C PRO A 82 -14.32 14.15 10.52
N GLU A 83 -13.60 14.94 11.34
CA GLU A 83 -12.81 16.08 10.86
C GLU A 83 -11.51 15.65 10.16
N GLU A 84 -10.89 14.54 10.60
CA GLU A 84 -9.72 13.96 9.90
C GLU A 84 -10.12 13.49 8.50
N VAL A 85 -11.26 12.78 8.40
CA VAL A 85 -11.80 12.33 7.10
C VAL A 85 -12.08 13.53 6.18
N LYS A 86 -12.68 14.61 6.70
CA LYS A 86 -12.91 15.84 5.90
C LYS A 86 -11.59 16.48 5.45
N ALA A 87 -10.55 16.45 6.28
CA ALA A 87 -9.24 16.96 5.93
C ALA A 87 -8.61 16.14 4.80
N ASP A 88 -8.70 14.81 4.83
CA ASP A 88 -8.23 13.95 3.74
C ASP A 88 -8.89 14.32 2.40
N PHE A 89 -10.23 14.43 2.39
CA PHE A 89 -10.97 14.83 1.19
C PHE A 89 -10.58 16.23 0.70
N ALA A 90 -10.40 17.19 1.61
CA ALA A 90 -10.03 18.55 1.25
C ALA A 90 -8.62 18.61 0.63
N THR A 91 -7.65 17.91 1.24
CA THR A 91 -6.27 17.81 0.74
C THR A 91 -6.25 17.18 -0.65
N LEU A 92 -6.85 16.01 -0.82
CA LEU A 92 -6.84 15.30 -2.10
C LEU A 92 -7.54 16.08 -3.22
N ARG A 93 -8.65 16.77 -2.93
CA ARG A 93 -9.31 17.66 -3.93
C ARG A 93 -8.42 18.83 -4.35
N SER A 94 -7.56 19.31 -3.45
CA SER A 94 -6.64 20.41 -3.77
C SER A 94 -5.44 19.92 -4.60
N GLU A 95 -4.98 18.69 -4.37
CA GLU A 95 -3.82 18.12 -5.04
C GLU A 95 -4.16 17.44 -6.38
N PHE A 96 -5.41 16.97 -6.54
CA PHE A 96 -5.95 16.45 -7.80
C PHE A 96 -7.06 17.37 -8.34
N PRO A 97 -6.72 18.57 -8.85
CA PRO A 97 -7.72 19.51 -9.35
C PRO A 97 -8.48 18.91 -10.54
N GLY A 98 -9.82 18.87 -10.43
CA GLY A 98 -10.71 18.34 -11.46
C GLY A 98 -11.00 16.84 -11.35
N ALA A 99 -10.39 16.13 -10.39
CA ALA A 99 -10.76 14.75 -10.10
C ALA A 99 -12.03 14.68 -9.21
N ASP A 100 -12.85 13.66 -9.45
CA ASP A 100 -13.95 13.31 -8.56
C ASP A 100 -13.41 12.51 -7.37
N VAL A 101 -13.28 13.17 -6.21
CA VAL A 101 -12.76 12.53 -4.97
C VAL A 101 -13.92 12.00 -4.13
N PHE A 102 -13.99 10.67 -3.98
CA PHE A 102 -15.03 9.94 -3.25
C PHE A 102 -14.45 8.75 -2.45
N ALA A 103 -15.20 8.27 -1.45
CA ALA A 103 -14.84 7.07 -0.70
C ALA A 103 -15.15 5.80 -1.51
N SER A 104 -14.23 4.84 -1.53
CA SER A 104 -14.37 3.59 -2.26
C SER A 104 -13.77 2.41 -1.48
N THR A 105 -13.65 1.25 -2.12
CA THR A 105 -13.04 0.04 -1.58
C THR A 105 -11.90 -0.46 -2.48
N PHE A 106 -11.00 -1.27 -1.92
CA PHE A 106 -9.98 -1.97 -2.71
C PHE A 106 -10.60 -2.84 -3.81
N ASP A 107 -11.70 -3.53 -3.50
CA ASP A 107 -12.38 -4.40 -4.46
C ASP A 107 -12.88 -3.62 -5.68
N ALA A 108 -13.48 -2.44 -5.46
CA ALA A 108 -13.95 -1.58 -6.54
C ALA A 108 -12.78 -1.07 -7.40
N PHE A 109 -11.71 -0.61 -6.76
CA PHE A 109 -10.51 -0.14 -7.48
C PHE A 109 -9.84 -1.25 -8.29
N VAL A 110 -9.66 -2.44 -7.70
CA VAL A 110 -9.01 -3.57 -8.38
C VAL A 110 -9.89 -4.13 -9.50
N ALA A 111 -11.22 -4.11 -9.35
CA ALA A 111 -12.14 -4.48 -10.42
C ALA A 111 -12.01 -3.54 -11.64
N GLU A 112 -11.86 -2.24 -11.41
CA GLU A 112 -11.62 -1.26 -12.47
C GLU A 112 -10.22 -1.43 -13.10
N LEU A 113 -9.19 -1.60 -12.28
CA LEU A 113 -7.82 -1.88 -12.72
C LEU A 113 -7.75 -3.12 -13.61
N ALA A 114 -8.53 -4.16 -13.31
CA ALA A 114 -8.51 -5.42 -14.02
C ALA A 114 -9.00 -5.34 -15.48
N VAL A 115 -9.82 -4.35 -15.79
CA VAL A 115 -10.36 -4.11 -17.14
C VAL A 115 -9.71 -2.91 -17.84
N ALA A 116 -8.84 -2.19 -17.14
CA ALA A 116 -8.13 -1.04 -17.70
C ALA A 116 -7.10 -1.51 -18.75
N PRO A 117 -7.01 -0.82 -19.92
CA PRO A 117 -6.08 -1.19 -20.99
C PRO A 117 -4.65 -0.69 -20.67
N LEU A 118 -4.09 -1.15 -19.56
CA LEU A 118 -2.79 -0.73 -19.04
C LEU A 118 -1.72 -1.79 -19.29
N ASP A 119 -0.53 -1.33 -19.65
CA ASP A 119 0.68 -2.17 -19.69
C ASP A 119 1.40 -2.06 -18.34
N LEU A 120 1.04 -2.96 -17.42
CA LEU A 120 1.59 -2.95 -16.06
C LEU A 120 2.97 -3.61 -16.02
N PRO A 121 3.92 -3.08 -15.25
CA PRO A 121 5.16 -3.78 -14.95
C PRO A 121 4.87 -5.17 -14.37
N VAL A 122 5.70 -6.16 -14.72
CA VAL A 122 5.62 -7.51 -14.16
C VAL A 122 6.84 -7.75 -13.29
N VAL A 123 6.61 -8.09 -12.04
CA VAL A 123 7.63 -8.56 -11.09
C VAL A 123 7.45 -10.06 -10.93
N THR A 124 8.52 -10.83 -11.12
CA THR A 124 8.53 -12.29 -10.95
C THR A 124 9.36 -12.74 -9.74
N GLU A 125 10.19 -11.84 -9.22
CA GLU A 125 11.05 -12.13 -8.08
C GLU A 125 10.26 -12.17 -6.77
N GLU A 126 10.86 -12.82 -5.78
CA GLU A 126 10.38 -12.75 -4.40
C GLU A 126 10.55 -11.32 -3.87
N VAL A 127 9.52 -10.81 -3.18
CA VAL A 127 9.53 -9.45 -2.62
C VAL A 127 9.88 -9.53 -1.15
N GLY A 128 11.19 -9.66 -0.87
CA GLY A 128 11.70 -9.69 0.49
C GLY A 128 11.60 -8.32 1.18
N ASP A 129 11.09 -8.30 2.42
CA ASP A 129 11.10 -7.12 3.28
C ASP A 129 12.21 -7.25 4.34
N SER A 130 12.92 -6.15 4.60
CA SER A 130 13.96 -6.07 5.64
C SER A 130 13.39 -5.74 7.02
N TRP A 131 12.09 -5.45 7.09
CA TRP A 131 11.37 -5.13 8.32
C TRP A 131 10.98 -6.40 9.11
N ILE A 132 11.27 -6.39 10.42
CA ILE A 132 10.94 -7.45 11.40
C ILE A 132 11.47 -8.84 11.00
N MET A 133 12.79 -9.02 11.03
CA MET A 133 13.40 -10.35 10.95
C MET A 133 13.07 -11.21 12.19
N GLY A 134 12.77 -10.58 13.33
CA GLY A 134 12.01 -11.14 14.47
C GLY A 134 12.31 -12.59 14.86
N VAL A 135 11.26 -13.32 15.27
CA VAL A 135 11.35 -14.76 15.60
C VAL A 135 11.60 -15.61 14.35
N GLN A 136 11.18 -15.16 13.16
CA GLN A 136 11.40 -15.90 11.91
C GLN A 136 12.90 -16.07 11.58
N SER A 137 13.74 -15.14 12.04
CA SER A 137 15.21 -15.23 11.92
C SER A 137 15.87 -16.11 13.00
N ASP A 138 15.11 -16.57 14.01
CA ASP A 138 15.59 -17.46 15.06
C ASP A 138 15.22 -18.92 14.73
N ALA A 139 16.14 -19.60 14.04
CA ALA A 139 15.95 -20.97 13.59
C ALA A 139 15.64 -21.95 14.73
N HIS A 140 16.17 -21.71 15.95
CA HIS A 140 15.92 -22.57 17.09
C HIS A 140 14.48 -22.41 17.60
N LYS A 141 14.03 -21.17 17.80
CA LYS A 141 12.65 -20.91 18.23
C LYS A 141 11.62 -21.42 17.23
N THR A 142 11.85 -21.21 15.93
CA THR A 142 10.94 -21.70 14.88
C THR A 142 10.92 -23.23 14.81
N MET A 143 12.06 -23.90 15.04
CA MET A 143 12.14 -25.36 15.15
C MET A 143 11.36 -25.89 16.36
N GLU A 144 11.57 -25.32 17.55
CA GLU A 144 10.84 -25.71 18.76
C GLU A 144 9.33 -25.52 18.61
N TYR A 145 8.90 -24.39 18.05
CA TYR A 145 7.48 -24.13 17.76
C TYR A 145 6.89 -25.17 16.82
N ARG A 146 7.59 -25.53 15.73
CA ARG A 146 7.13 -26.57 14.79
C ARG A 146 7.00 -27.94 15.42
N ALA A 147 7.85 -28.27 16.40
CA ALA A 147 7.79 -29.56 17.09
C ALA A 147 6.58 -29.70 18.04
N LEU A 148 5.87 -28.60 18.34
CA LEU A 148 4.67 -28.58 19.18
C LEU A 148 3.35 -28.67 18.39
N GLN A 149 3.39 -28.65 17.05
CA GLN A 149 2.22 -28.82 16.17
C GLN A 149 1.94 -30.29 15.90
#